data_AF-A0A803TPX0-F1
#
_entry.id   AF-A0A803TPX0-F1
#
_cell.length_a   1.000
_cell.length_b   1.000
_cell.length_c   1.000
_cell.angle_alpha   90.00
_cell.angle_beta   90.00
_cell.angle_gamma   90.00
#
_symmetry.space_group_name_H-M   'P 1'
#
loop_
_entity.id
_entity.type
_entity.pdbx_description
1 polymer ?
#
loop_
_entity_poly.entity_id
_entity_poly.type
_entity_poly.pdbx_seq_one_letter_code
_entity_poly.pdbx_strand_id
1 'polypeptide(L)' 'MEFLLGNPFSTPVGQNLEKATDGSLQSEDWTLNMEICDIINETEEGPKDAIRALKKRLNGNKNYREVMLALTVRRIIES' A
#
# COMPACT_ATOMS: atom_id res chain seq x y z
N MET A 1 -3.58 -1.27 -20.67
CA MET A 1 -4.04 -2.66 -20.49
C MET A 1 -3.88 -3.04 -19.02
N GLU A 2 -4.62 -2.38 -18.10
CA GLU A 2 -4.59 -2.65 -16.65
C GLU A 2 -5.56 -3.78 -16.24
N PHE A 3 -6.55 -4.07 -17.08
CA PHE A 3 -7.62 -5.03 -16.80
C PHE A 3 -7.12 -6.48 -16.64
N LEU A 4 -5.96 -6.81 -17.20
CA LEU A 4 -5.38 -8.17 -17.16
C LEU A 4 -4.51 -8.44 -15.92
N LEU A 5 -4.14 -7.41 -15.14
CA LEU A 5 -3.10 -7.52 -14.12
C LEU A 5 -3.62 -7.93 -12.72
N GLY A 6 -4.88 -8.38 -12.61
CA GLY A 6 -5.49 -8.78 -11.34
C GLY A 6 -5.68 -7.62 -10.35
N ASN A 7 -6.31 -7.91 -9.20
CA ASN A 7 -6.52 -6.93 -8.14
C ASN A 7 -5.17 -6.57 -7.46
N PRO A 8 -4.75 -5.30 -7.42
CA PRO A 8 -3.53 -4.88 -6.73
C PRO A 8 -3.43 -5.25 -5.24
N PHE A 9 -4.56 -5.45 -4.55
CA PHE A 9 -4.57 -5.91 -3.15
C PHE A 9 -4.51 -7.44 -3.00
N SER A 10 -4.37 -8.20 -4.09
CA SER A 10 -4.20 -9.65 -4.03
C SER A 10 -2.73 -10.09 -3.97
N THR A 11 -1.77 -9.17 -4.10
CA THR A 11 -0.34 -9.45 -3.98
C THR A 11 0.08 -9.41 -2.50
N PRO A 12 1.22 -10.02 -2.11
CA PRO A 12 1.67 -10.00 -0.71
C PRO A 12 1.78 -8.59 -0.14
N VAL A 13 2.49 -7.69 -0.83
CA VAL A 13 2.60 -6.28 -0.42
C VAL A 13 1.26 -5.55 -0.50
N GLY A 14 0.41 -5.89 -1.48
CA GLY A 14 -0.91 -5.29 -1.66
C GLY A 14 -1.86 -5.56 -0.50
N GLN A 15 -1.85 -6.78 0.04
CA GLN A 15 -2.66 -7.15 1.21
C GLN A 15 -2.24 -6.39 2.46
N ASN A 16 -0.93 -6.27 2.70
CA ASN A 16 -0.41 -5.53 3.84
C ASN A 16 -0.69 -4.03 3.69
N LEU A 17 -0.59 -3.49 2.48
CA LEU A 17 -0.94 -2.10 2.20
C LEU A 17 -2.42 -1.83 2.42
N GLU A 18 -3.30 -2.74 1.99
CA GLU A 18 -4.74 -2.60 2.20
C GLU A 18 -5.07 -2.47 3.69
N LYS A 19 -4.44 -3.30 4.54
CA LYS A 19 -4.58 -3.28 6.00
C LYS A 19 -3.96 -2.04 6.64
N ALA A 20 -2.71 -1.72 6.28
CA ALA A 20 -1.97 -0.58 6.84
C ALA A 20 -2.63 0.78 6.51
N THR A 21 -3.48 0.81 5.49
CA THR A 21 -4.20 1.99 5.03
C THR A 21 -5.70 1.90 5.26
N ASP A 22 -6.16 1.01 6.14
CA ASP A 22 -7.57 0.88 6.48
C ASP A 22 -8.08 2.11 7.24
N GLY A 23 -9.23 2.63 6.81
CA GLY A 23 -9.81 3.87 7.34
C GLY A 23 -10.28 3.77 8.80
N SER A 24 -10.36 2.57 9.38
CA SER A 24 -10.73 2.34 10.77
C SER A 24 -9.56 2.37 11.75
N LEU A 25 -8.31 2.29 11.27
CA LEU A 25 -7.11 2.33 12.12
C LEU A 25 -7.07 3.65 12.90
N GLN A 26 -6.76 3.63 14.21
CA GLN A 26 -6.66 4.84 15.04
C GLN A 26 -5.38 5.65 14.84
N SER A 27 -4.33 5.02 14.32
CA SER A 27 -3.05 5.63 13.94
C SER A 27 -2.36 4.74 12.92
N GLU A 28 -1.19 5.16 12.43
CA GLU A 28 -0.32 4.32 11.62
C GLU A 28 0.00 3.00 12.33
N ASP A 29 -0.08 1.90 11.59
CA ASP A 29 0.47 0.62 12.02
C ASP A 29 1.93 0.54 11.57
N TRP A 30 2.84 0.94 12.46
CA TRP A 30 4.28 0.90 12.16
C TRP A 30 4.81 -0.50 11.94
N THR A 31 4.15 -1.54 12.49
CA THR A 31 4.57 -2.93 12.28
C THR A 31 4.29 -3.34 10.83
N LEU A 32 3.06 -3.12 10.36
CA LEU A 32 2.71 -3.39 8.95
C LEU A 32 3.48 -2.51 7.97
N ASN A 33 3.74 -1.25 8.34
CA ASN A 33 4.53 -0.34 7.52
C ASN A 33 5.96 -0.84 7.30
N MET A 34 6.62 -1.35 8.35
CA MET A 34 7.97 -1.93 8.20
C MET A 34 7.93 -3.24 7.40
N GLU A 35 6.93 -4.09 7.62
CA GLU A 35 6.74 -5.32 6.83
C GLU A 35 6.54 -5.02 5.34
N ILE A 36 5.84 -3.93 4.99
CA ILE A 36 5.72 -3.46 3.60
C ILE A 36 7.09 -3.11 3.02
N CYS A 37 7.95 -2.39 3.75
CA CYS A 37 9.29 -2.07 3.31
C CYS A 37 10.14 -3.34 3.10
N ASP A 38 10.05 -4.30 4.01
CA ASP A 38 10.78 -5.57 3.92
C ASP A 38 10.36 -6.33 2.64
N ILE A 39 9.05 -6.49 2.39
CA ILE A 39 8.57 -7.16 1.17
C ILE A 39 9.03 -6.44 -0.10
N ILE A 40 9.00 -5.11 -0.11
CA ILE A 40 9.44 -4.30 -1.25
C ILE A 40 10.93 -4.49 -1.53
N ASN A 41 11.75 -4.57 -0.48
CA ASN A 41 13.20 -4.70 -0.59
C ASN A 41 13.64 -6.14 -0.90
N GLU A 42 12.88 -7.14 -0.46
CA GLU A 42 13.24 -8.55 -0.60
C GLU A 42 12.68 -9.21 -1.88
N THR A 43 11.72 -8.58 -2.56
CA THR A 43 11.05 -9.17 -3.73
C THR A 43 11.20 -8.32 -4.98
N GLU A 44 11.46 -8.97 -6.12
CA GLU A 44 11.66 -8.29 -7.42
C GLU A 44 10.39 -7.53 -7.88
N GLU A 45 9.21 -8.13 -7.68
CA GLU A 45 7.93 -7.49 -8.06
C GLU A 45 7.38 -6.53 -6.97
N GLY A 46 7.96 -6.54 -5.76
CA GLY A 46 7.51 -5.75 -4.61
C GLY A 46 7.32 -4.26 -4.91
N PRO A 47 8.31 -3.55 -5.47
CA PRO A 47 8.18 -2.13 -5.79
C PRO A 47 7.02 -1.84 -6.76
N LYS A 48 6.87 -2.66 -7.80
CA LYS A 48 5.83 -2.49 -8.83
C LYS A 48 4.43 -2.75 -8.26
N ASP A 49 4.28 -3.81 -7.48
CA ASP A 49 3.01 -4.16 -6.85
C ASP A 49 2.60 -3.15 -5.77
N ALA A 50 3.55 -2.63 -4.99
CA ALA A 50 3.32 -1.56 -4.02
C ALA A 50 2.78 -0.30 -4.68
N ILE A 51 3.39 0.14 -5.80
CA ILE A 51 2.93 1.31 -6.57
C ILE A 51 1.50 1.09 -7.09
N ARG A 52 1.17 -0.12 -7.57
CA ARG A 52 -0.18 -0.45 -8.04
C ARG A 52 -1.20 -0.41 -6.92
N ALA A 53 -0.86 -0.96 -5.75
CA ALA A 53 -1.72 -0.94 -4.57
C ALA A 53 -1.94 0.50 -4.04
N LEU A 54 -0.87 1.31 -3.96
CA LEU A 54 -0.95 2.73 -3.59
C LEU A 54 -1.82 3.52 -4.55
N LYS A 55 -1.62 3.36 -5.87
CA LYS A 55 -2.45 4.01 -6.90
C LYS A 55 -3.91 3.63 -6.73
N LYS A 56 -4.22 2.35 -6.53
CA LYS A 56 -5.59 1.90 -6.27
C LYS A 56 -6.18 2.54 -5.02
N ARG A 57 -5.42 2.62 -3.91
CA ARG A 57 -5.87 3.22 -2.65
C ARG A 57 -6.11 4.73 -2.77
N LEU A 58 -5.33 5.44 -3.55
CA LEU A 58 -5.39 6.90 -3.67
C LEU A 58 -6.39 7.38 -4.75
N ASN A 59 -6.59 6.61 -5.82
CA ASN A 59 -7.36 7.07 -6.98
C ASN A 59 -8.84 7.30 -6.64
N GLY A 60 -9.27 8.56 -6.63
CA GLY A 60 -10.66 8.96 -6.37
C GLY A 60 -11.14 8.69 -4.94
N ASN A 61 -10.24 8.31 -4.03
CA ASN A 61 -10.61 7.98 -2.65
C ASN A 61 -10.90 9.26 -1.85
N LYS A 62 -12.12 9.33 -1.30
CA LYS A 62 -12.60 10.47 -0.49
C LYS A 62 -12.44 10.24 1.01
N ASN A 63 -11.99 9.05 1.43
CA ASN A 63 -11.66 8.78 2.83
C ASN A 63 -10.30 9.41 3.15
N TYR A 64 -10.30 10.59 3.75
CA TYR A 64 -9.08 11.32 4.08
C TYR A 64 -8.12 10.52 4.97
N ARG A 65 -8.66 9.63 5.83
CA ARG A 65 -7.85 8.81 6.72
C ARG A 65 -7.05 7.78 5.95
N GLU A 66 -7.72 7.05 5.06
CA GLU A 66 -7.07 6.11 4.14
C GLU A 66 -6.02 6.80 3.26
N VAL A 67 -6.36 7.99 2.73
CA VAL A 67 -5.44 8.78 1.91
C VAL A 67 -4.20 9.19 2.71
N MET A 68 -4.37 9.69 3.94
CA MET A 68 -3.25 10.08 4.80
C MET A 68 -2.34 8.89 5.14
N LEU A 69 -2.93 7.75 5.54
CA LEU A 69 -2.19 6.53 5.82
C LEU A 69 -1.42 6.05 4.59
N ALA A 70 -2.05 6.06 3.41
CA ALA A 70 -1.39 5.68 2.16
C ALA A 70 -0.24 6.62 1.77
N LEU A 71 -0.38 7.93 2.03
CA LEU A 71 0.72 8.88 1.81
C LEU A 71 1.87 8.67 2.81
N THR A 72 1.59 8.25 4.03
CA THR A 72 2.63 7.85 4.99
C THR A 72 3.37 6.60 4.52
N VAL A 73 2.64 5.56 4.07
CA VAL A 73 3.24 4.35 3.47
C VAL A 73 4.09 4.72 2.25
N ARG A 74 3.60 5.61 1.38
CA ARG A 74 4.39 6.07 0.24
C ARG A 74 5.69 6.77 0.68
N ARG A 75 5.63 7.62 1.71
CA ARG A 75 6.80 8.35 2.21
C ARG A 75 7.89 7.39 2.69
N ILE A 76 7.54 6.35 3.44
CA ILE A 76 8.52 5.40 3.97
C ILE A 76 9.19 4.56 2.88
N ILE A 77 8.49 4.27 1.78
CA ILE A 77 9.04 3.51 0.64
C ILE A 77 10.05 4.37 -0.15
N GLU A 78 9.89 5.69 -0.14
CA GLU A 78 10.78 6.64 -0.83
C GLU A 78 11.98 7.11 0.04
N SER A 79 12.01 6.75 1.34
CA SER A 79 13.04 7.17 2.30
C SER A 79 14.21 6.21 2.36
#